data_AF-A0A7C2MT38-F1
#
_entry.id   AF-A0A7C2MT38-F1
#
_cell.length_a   1.000
_cell.length_b   1.000
_cell.length_c   1.000
_cell.angle_alpha   90.00
_cell.angle_beta   90.00
_cell.angle_gamma   90.00
#
_symmetry.space_group_name_H-M   'P 1'
#
loop_
_entity.id
_entity.type
_entity.pdbx_description
1 polymer ?
#
loop_
_entity_poly.entity_id
_entity_poly.type
_entity_poly.pdbx_seq_one_letter_code
_entity_poly.pdbx_strand_id
1 'polypeptide(L)'
;MHINLPLRQIRPLLGGHVEIITQAPSRLGERAVRSAFAEIGIIHQLMNFHDAESDLSRINLFAWKRPVSISPSTLRILCFARQMARQSAGLFDYSQGGHLVSTGDLPDHGFPDLFARDITPWSFYPVYACACVRRW
;
A
#
# COMPACT_ATOMS: atom_id res chain seq x y z
N MET A 1 -17.89 -10.45 -40.29
CA MET A 1 -16.92 -9.66 -39.51
C MET A 1 -17.41 -9.61 -38.06
N HIS A 2 -16.84 -10.40 -37.15
CA HIS A 2 -17.22 -10.34 -35.74
C HIS A 2 -16.62 -9.07 -35.13
N ILE A 3 -17.47 -8.13 -34.72
CA ILE A 3 -17.04 -6.94 -33.98
C ILE A 3 -16.68 -7.41 -32.58
N ASN A 4 -15.38 -7.39 -32.25
CA ASN A 4 -14.90 -7.73 -30.91
C ASN A 4 -14.98 -6.45 -30.06
N LEU A 5 -16.12 -6.22 -29.41
CA LEU A 5 -16.30 -5.07 -28.52
C LEU A 5 -15.38 -5.21 -27.30
N PRO A 6 -14.77 -4.12 -26.81
CA PRO A 6 -13.93 -4.18 -25.62
C PRO A 6 -14.75 -4.59 -24.39
N LEU A 7 -14.21 -5.52 -23.60
CA LEU A 7 -14.75 -5.83 -22.28
C LEU A 7 -14.28 -4.76 -21.29
N ARG A 8 -15.23 -4.14 -20.60
CA ARG A 8 -14.99 -3.10 -19.58
C ARG A 8 -15.65 -3.51 -18.27
N GLN A 9 -14.90 -3.45 -17.18
CA GLN A 9 -15.42 -3.68 -15.83
C GLN A 9 -14.80 -2.65 -14.87
N ILE A 10 -15.60 -2.21 -13.90
CA ILE A 10 -15.20 -1.24 -12.88
C ILE A 10 -15.54 -1.78 -11.49
N ARG A 11 -14.67 -1.58 -10.51
CA ARG A 11 -14.91 -1.95 -9.09
C ARG A 11 -14.39 -0.86 -8.14
N PRO A 12 -15.05 -0.65 -6.98
CA PRO A 12 -14.55 0.23 -5.94
C PRO A 12 -13.38 -0.45 -5.21
N LEU A 13 -12.16 -0.01 -5.44
CA LEU A 13 -10.93 -0.59 -4.89
C LEU A 13 -9.90 0.53 -4.66
N LEU A 14 -8.97 0.32 -3.73
CA LEU A 14 -7.84 1.22 -3.45
C LEU A 14 -8.26 2.66 -3.09
N GLY A 15 -9.39 2.84 -2.39
CA GLY A 15 -9.89 4.17 -2.02
C GLY A 15 -10.50 4.97 -3.18
N GLY A 16 -10.76 4.32 -4.33
CA GLY A 16 -11.39 4.93 -5.49
C GLY A 16 -12.07 3.88 -6.38
N HIS A 17 -12.02 4.09 -7.68
CA HIS A 17 -12.53 3.15 -8.68
C HIS A 17 -11.42 2.64 -9.57
N VAL A 18 -11.37 1.32 -9.75
CA VAL A 18 -10.45 0.66 -10.68
C VAL A 18 -11.26 0.19 -11.88
N GLU A 19 -10.89 0.69 -13.05
CA GLU A 19 -11.44 0.30 -14.34
C GLU A 19 -10.41 -0.54 -15.11
N ILE A 20 -10.86 -1.70 -15.60
CA ILE A 20 -10.08 -2.54 -16.50
C ILE A 20 -10.83 -2.68 -17.82
N ILE A 21 -10.14 -2.33 -18.91
CA ILE A 21 -10.63 -2.45 -20.28
C ILE A 21 -9.72 -3.41 -21.03
N THR A 22 -10.29 -4.38 -21.72
CA THR A 22 -9.53 -5.36 -22.52
C THR A 22 -10.11 -5.49 -23.92
N GLN A 23 -9.23 -5.67 -24.90
CA GLN A 23 -9.58 -6.01 -26.28
C GLN A 23 -9.02 -7.39 -26.58
N ALA A 24 -9.76 -8.41 -26.18
CA ALA A 24 -9.40 -9.82 -26.37
C ALA A 24 -10.67 -10.64 -26.64
N PRO A 25 -10.57 -11.85 -27.24
CA PRO A 25 -11.72 -12.75 -27.36
C PRO A 25 -12.40 -12.97 -26.00
N SER A 26 -13.74 -12.97 -25.94
CA SER A 26 -14.53 -12.89 -24.68
C SER A 26 -13.99 -13.77 -23.56
N ARG A 27 -13.82 -15.08 -23.78
CA ARG A 27 -13.32 -16.01 -22.74
C ARG A 27 -11.93 -15.65 -22.20
N LEU A 28 -11.03 -15.17 -23.06
CA LEU A 28 -9.69 -14.75 -22.66
C LEU A 28 -9.75 -13.40 -21.93
N GLY A 29 -10.53 -12.45 -22.44
CA GLY A 29 -10.74 -11.14 -21.82
C GLY A 29 -11.34 -11.27 -20.42
N GLU A 30 -12.40 -12.05 -20.25
CA GLU A 30 -13.03 -12.31 -18.95
C GLU A 30 -12.05 -12.93 -17.94
N ARG A 31 -11.22 -13.88 -18.38
CA ARG A 31 -10.17 -14.47 -17.53
C ARG A 31 -9.13 -13.44 -17.12
N ALA A 32 -8.63 -12.65 -18.07
CA ALA A 32 -7.63 -11.62 -17.81
C ALA A 32 -8.15 -10.55 -16.84
N VAL A 33 -9.37 -10.03 -17.08
CA VAL A 33 -10.02 -9.06 -16.19
C VAL A 33 -10.20 -9.63 -14.79
N ARG A 34 -10.68 -10.87 -14.67
CA ARG A 34 -10.85 -11.53 -13.37
C ARG A 34 -9.52 -11.70 -12.63
N SER A 35 -8.47 -12.12 -13.32
CA SER A 35 -7.12 -12.25 -12.73
C SER A 35 -6.55 -10.89 -12.30
N ALA A 36 -6.71 -9.85 -13.11
CA ALA A 36 -6.26 -8.52 -12.76
C ALA A 36 -6.98 -7.97 -11.51
N PHE A 37 -8.31 -8.13 -11.42
CA PHE A 37 -9.03 -7.75 -10.20
C PHE A 37 -8.66 -8.59 -8.98
N ALA A 38 -8.30 -9.86 -9.15
CA ALA A 38 -7.85 -10.70 -8.04
C ALA A 38 -6.54 -10.16 -7.44
N GLU A 39 -5.55 -9.84 -8.29
CA GLU A 39 -4.28 -9.26 -7.84
C GLU A 39 -4.46 -7.88 -7.20
N ILE A 40 -5.28 -7.00 -7.81
CA ILE A 40 -5.59 -5.69 -7.24
C ILE A 40 -6.33 -5.84 -5.90
N GLY A 41 -7.21 -6.83 -5.77
CA GLY A 41 -7.91 -7.14 -4.52
C GLY A 41 -6.96 -7.56 -3.40
N ILE A 42 -5.93 -8.35 -3.72
CA ILE A 42 -4.88 -8.73 -2.76
C ILE A 42 -4.13 -7.48 -2.28
N ILE A 43 -3.67 -6.63 -3.21
CA ILE A 43 -2.97 -5.39 -2.83
C ILE A 43 -3.88 -4.46 -2.02
N HIS A 44 -5.15 -4.36 -2.38
CA HIS A 44 -6.13 -3.58 -1.63
C HIS A 44 -6.21 -4.05 -0.18
N GLN A 45 -6.36 -5.35 0.08
CA GLN A 45 -6.40 -5.89 1.44
C GLN A 45 -5.11 -5.63 2.22
N LEU A 46 -3.95 -5.88 1.61
CA LEU A 46 -2.65 -5.73 2.27
C LEU A 46 -2.31 -4.28 2.62
N MET A 47 -2.70 -3.35 1.76
CA MET A 47 -2.37 -1.92 1.87
C MET A 47 -3.54 -1.07 2.38
N ASN A 48 -4.60 -1.68 2.92
CA ASN A 48 -5.76 -0.95 3.43
C ASN A 48 -5.48 -0.37 4.82
N PHE A 49 -5.29 0.95 4.89
CA PHE A 49 -5.11 1.64 6.16
C PHE A 49 -6.36 1.54 7.06
N HIS A 50 -7.55 1.40 6.49
CA HIS A 50 -8.80 1.29 7.25
C HIS A 50 -9.04 -0.11 7.85
N ASP A 51 -8.28 -1.11 7.41
CA ASP A 51 -8.35 -2.47 7.94
C ASP A 51 -7.23 -2.68 8.97
N ALA A 52 -7.61 -2.95 10.22
CA ALA A 52 -6.67 -3.14 11.32
C ALA A 52 -5.76 -4.37 11.13
N GLU A 53 -6.21 -5.36 10.35
CA GLU A 53 -5.48 -6.61 10.12
C GLU A 53 -4.54 -6.55 8.90
N SER A 54 -4.58 -5.46 8.12
CA SER A 54 -3.73 -5.29 6.95
C SER A 54 -2.24 -5.30 7.29
N ASP A 55 -1.40 -5.64 6.32
CA ASP A 55 0.05 -5.52 6.48
C ASP A 55 0.44 -4.09 6.88
N LEU A 56 -0.17 -3.09 6.23
CA LEU A 56 0.09 -1.68 6.49
C LEU A 56 -0.21 -1.29 7.94
N SER A 57 -1.37 -1.69 8.47
CA SER A 57 -1.74 -1.42 9.86
C SER A 57 -0.82 -2.13 10.85
N ARG A 58 -0.46 -3.39 10.59
CA ARG A 58 0.48 -4.15 11.44
C ARG A 58 1.89 -3.54 11.43
N ILE A 59 2.36 -3.03 10.28
CA ILE A 59 3.63 -2.30 10.19
C ILE A 59 3.57 -1.05 11.07
N ASN A 60 2.55 -0.22 10.90
CA ASN A 60 2.40 1.04 11.63
C ASN A 60 2.34 0.81 13.15
N LEU A 61 1.71 -0.28 13.61
CA LEU A 61 1.62 -0.63 15.02
C LEU A 61 2.93 -1.14 15.62
N PHE A 62 3.66 -2.00 14.90
CA PHE A 62 4.68 -2.85 15.52
C PHE A 62 6.11 -2.65 14.99
N ALA A 63 6.31 -2.12 13.78
CA ALA A 63 7.62 -2.11 13.12
C ALA A 63 8.68 -1.25 13.83
N TRP A 64 8.25 -0.28 14.63
CA TRP A 64 9.14 0.54 15.47
C TRP A 64 9.70 -0.22 16.68
N LYS A 65 9.03 -1.30 17.12
CA LYS A 65 9.41 -2.14 18.27
C LYS A 65 10.11 -3.43 17.85
N ARG A 66 9.63 -4.06 16.77
CA ARG A 66 10.03 -5.41 16.38
C ARG A 66 9.83 -5.66 14.88
N PRO A 67 10.51 -6.67 14.31
CA PRO A 67 10.18 -7.17 12.98
C PRO A 67 8.71 -7.56 12.84
N VAL A 68 8.13 -7.24 11.68
CA VAL A 68 6.77 -7.60 11.30
C VAL A 68 6.83 -8.47 10.05
N SER A 69 6.19 -9.64 10.08
CA SER A 69 6.04 -10.48 8.91
C SER A 69 5.00 -9.88 7.97
N ILE A 70 5.40 -9.67 6.72
CA ILE A 70 4.62 -9.00 5.68
C ILE A 70 4.72 -9.78 4.37
N SER A 71 3.77 -9.57 3.47
CA SER A 71 3.79 -10.19 2.16
C SER A 71 4.98 -9.70 1.30
N PRO A 72 5.46 -10.51 0.34
CA PRO A 72 6.46 -10.06 -0.63
C PRO A 72 6.01 -8.84 -1.45
N SER A 73 4.71 -8.72 -1.74
CA SER A 73 4.15 -7.58 -2.47
C SER A 73 4.23 -6.29 -1.66
N THR A 74 3.86 -6.34 -0.38
CA THR A 74 4.01 -5.22 0.57
C THR A 74 5.47 -4.76 0.64
N LEU A 75 6.41 -5.71 0.77
CA LEU A 75 7.84 -5.39 0.80
C LEU A 75 8.30 -4.68 -0.49
N ARG A 76 7.87 -5.15 -1.67
CA ARG A 76 8.20 -4.50 -2.95
C ARG A 76 7.66 -3.07 -3.01
N ILE A 77 6.43 -2.84 -2.57
CA ILE A 77 5.82 -1.51 -2.53
C ILE A 77 6.63 -0.57 -1.61
N LEU A 78 6.99 -1.02 -0.41
CA LEU A 78 7.77 -0.20 0.53
C LEU A 78 9.18 0.09 0.02
N CYS A 79 9.83 -0.87 -0.62
CA CYS A 79 11.13 -0.66 -1.27
C CYS A 79 11.03 0.41 -2.38
N PHE A 80 9.97 0.36 -3.18
CA PHE A 80 9.73 1.35 -4.23
C PHE A 80 9.40 2.73 -3.66
N ALA A 81 8.52 2.80 -2.65
CA ALA A 81 8.18 4.05 -1.95
C ALA A 81 9.43 4.71 -1.35
N ARG A 82 10.32 3.91 -0.74
CA ARG A 82 11.62 4.37 -0.24
C ARG A 82 12.51 4.91 -1.36
N GLN A 83 12.57 4.24 -2.50
CA GLN A 83 13.31 4.72 -3.66
C GLN A 83 12.78 6.08 -4.13
N MET A 84 11.45 6.23 -4.25
CA MET A 84 10.82 7.49 -4.66
C MET A 84 11.09 8.61 -3.65
N ALA A 85 11.01 8.33 -2.34
CA ALA A 85 11.31 9.32 -1.30
C ALA A 85 12.75 9.84 -1.42
N ARG A 86 13.72 8.94 -1.70
CA ARG A 86 15.12 9.34 -1.91
C ARG A 86 15.33 10.13 -3.20
N GLN A 87 14.73 9.69 -4.30
CA GLN A 87 14.87 10.35 -5.61
C GLN A 87 14.21 11.73 -5.64
N SER A 88 13.15 11.91 -4.85
CA SER A 88 12.43 13.18 -4.74
C SER A 88 13.01 14.12 -3.67
N ALA A 89 14.15 13.77 -3.05
CA ALA A 89 14.73 14.50 -1.92
C ALA A 89 13.70 14.78 -0.79
N GLY A 90 12.79 13.83 -0.58
CA GLY A 90 11.76 13.90 0.46
C GLY A 90 10.48 14.64 0.08
N LEU A 91 10.31 15.10 -1.17
CA LEU A 91 9.02 15.65 -1.63
C LEU A 91 7.92 14.58 -1.65
N PHE A 92 8.29 13.32 -1.84
CA PHE A 92 7.41 12.18 -1.59
C PHE A 92 7.74 11.55 -0.23
N ASP A 93 6.78 11.61 0.70
CA ASP A 93 6.89 11.00 2.02
C ASP A 93 5.71 10.07 2.31
N TYR A 94 6.00 8.78 2.43
CA TYR A 94 5.03 7.73 2.72
C TYR A 94 4.87 7.45 4.21
N SER A 95 5.57 8.19 5.09
CA SER A 95 5.53 8.02 6.55
C SER A 95 4.51 8.93 7.26
N GLN A 96 3.71 9.68 6.50
CA GLN A 96 2.75 10.68 7.01
C GLN A 96 1.51 10.09 7.71
N GLY A 97 1.38 8.76 7.78
CA GLY A 97 0.20 8.09 8.35
C GLY A 97 -0.15 8.53 9.77
N GLY A 98 0.84 8.69 10.65
CA GLY A 98 0.60 9.14 12.03
C GLY A 98 0.08 10.59 12.11
N HIS A 99 0.53 11.47 11.21
CA HIS A 99 0.01 12.84 11.13
C HIS A 99 -1.45 12.86 10.66
N LEU A 100 -1.78 12.06 9.64
CA LEU A 100 -3.15 11.95 9.13
C LEU A 100 -4.12 11.32 10.15
N VAL A 101 -3.62 10.47 11.05
CA VAL A 101 -4.41 9.98 12.19
C VAL A 101 -4.63 11.09 13.22
N SER A 102 -3.60 11.88 13.55
CA SER A 102 -3.73 12.95 14.54
C SER A 102 -4.63 14.11 14.08
N THR A 103 -4.77 14.32 12.76
CA THR A 103 -5.72 15.27 12.17
C THR A 103 -7.13 14.68 11.96
N GLY A 104 -7.32 13.38 12.17
CA GLY A 104 -8.61 12.69 12.00
C GLY A 104 -8.95 12.31 10.55
N ASP A 105 -8.00 12.42 9.62
CA ASP A 105 -8.19 12.03 8.21
C ASP A 105 -8.10 10.51 8.00
N LEU A 106 -7.43 9.79 8.90
CA LEU A 106 -7.32 8.34 8.91
C LEU A 106 -7.76 7.75 10.26
N PRO A 107 -8.26 6.50 10.28
CA PRO A 107 -8.68 5.85 11.52
C PRO A 107 -7.48 5.56 12.42
N ASP A 108 -7.69 5.75 13.73
CA ASP A 108 -6.71 5.34 14.74
C ASP A 108 -6.95 3.87 15.14
N HIS A 109 -5.99 3.00 14.79
CA HIS A 109 -5.98 1.60 15.21
C HIS A 109 -5.11 1.36 16.47
N GLY A 110 -4.83 2.42 17.25
CA GLY A 110 -3.94 2.39 18.40
C GLY A 110 -2.48 2.65 18.03
N PHE A 111 -2.25 3.49 17.01
CA PHE A 111 -0.90 3.79 16.56
C PHE A 111 -0.14 4.60 17.61
N PRO A 112 1.17 4.36 17.78
CA PRO A 112 1.96 5.16 18.71
C PRO A 112 2.01 6.62 18.22
N ASP A 113 1.72 7.57 19.12
CA ASP A 113 2.02 8.97 18.86
C ASP A 113 3.53 9.19 18.94
N LEU A 114 4.19 9.06 17.78
CA LEU A 114 5.61 9.29 17.63
C LEU A 114 5.95 10.78 17.40
N PHE A 115 4.95 11.64 17.18
CA PHE A 115 5.12 13.08 16.95
C PHE A 115 5.06 13.90 18.25
N ALA A 116 4.38 13.41 19.30
CA ALA A 116 4.44 14.00 20.65
C ALA A 116 5.80 13.80 21.34
N ARG A 117 6.69 12.98 20.78
CA ARG A 117 8.09 12.90 21.16
C ARG A 117 8.86 13.70 20.11
N ASP A 118 9.67 14.68 20.50
CA ASP A 118 10.48 15.54 19.63
C ASP A 118 11.42 14.77 18.68
N ILE A 119 10.86 14.04 17.72
CA ILE A 119 11.54 13.22 16.73
C ILE A 119 11.32 13.94 15.41
N THR A 120 12.31 14.71 14.99
CA THR A 120 12.26 15.43 13.73
C THR A 120 12.03 14.47 12.55
N PRO A 121 11.14 14.80 11.60
CA PRO A 121 10.80 13.93 10.46
C PRO A 121 12.02 13.44 9.67
N TRP A 122 13.06 14.28 9.60
CA TRP A 122 14.26 14.03 8.79
C TRP A 122 15.36 13.23 9.52
N SER A 123 15.29 13.06 10.84
CA SER A 123 16.40 12.43 11.61
C SER A 123 16.28 10.90 11.71
N PHE A 124 15.18 10.30 11.24
CA PHE A 124 14.93 8.85 11.30
C PHE A 124 15.08 8.12 9.95
N TYR A 125 15.56 8.79 8.90
CA TYR A 125 15.69 8.20 7.56
C TYR A 125 16.72 7.06 7.35
N PRO A 126 17.65 6.65 8.25
CA PRO A 126 18.56 5.58 7.85
C PRO A 126 18.02 4.15 8.02
N VAL A 127 17.16 3.83 9.00
CA VAL A 127 17.19 2.44 9.54
C VAL A 127 15.88 1.71 9.86
N TYR A 128 14.77 2.35 10.21
CA TYR A 128 13.69 1.56 10.84
C TYR A 128 12.79 0.76 9.88
N ALA A 129 12.64 1.18 8.63
CA ALA A 129 11.85 0.42 7.66
C ALA A 129 12.58 -0.80 7.05
N CYS A 130 13.91 -0.87 7.13
CA CYS A 130 14.68 -1.98 6.53
C CYS A 130 15.61 -2.73 7.49
N ALA A 131 15.98 -2.20 8.66
CA ALA A 131 16.82 -2.95 9.60
C ALA A 131 16.06 -4.14 10.23
N CYS A 132 14.73 -4.05 10.34
CA CYS A 132 13.87 -5.13 10.86
C CYS A 132 13.37 -6.12 9.79
N VAL A 133 13.64 -5.89 8.49
CA VAL A 133 13.19 -6.78 7.39
C VAL A 133 14.38 -7.51 6.73
N ARG A 134 15.49 -7.65 7.47
CA ARG A 134 16.57 -8.53 7.02
C ARG A 134 16.31 -9.94 7.54
N ARG A 135 16.19 -10.86 6.57
CA ARG A 135 16.37 -12.32 6.69
C ARG A 135 15.08 -13.14 6.81
N TRP A 136 14.50 -13.40 5.64
CA TRP A 136 14.28 -14.79 5.23
C TRP A 136 15.55 -15.27 4.54
#